data_AF-A0A969DGY2-F1
#
_entry.id   AF-A0A969DGY2-F1
#
_cell.length_a   1.000
_cell.length_b   1.000
_cell.length_c   1.000
_cell.angle_alpha   90.00
_cell.angle_beta   90.00
_cell.angle_gamma   90.00
#
_symmetry.space_group_name_H-M   'P 1'
#
loop_
_entity.id
_entity.type
_entity.pdbx_description
1 polymer ?
#
loop_
_entity_poly.entity_id
_entity_poly.type
_entity_poly.pdbx_seq_one_letter_code
_entity_poly.pdbx_strand_id
1 'polypeptide(L)'
;MAGDGPDADEFVDSEPYDLTLALRNSFVLNPGETRTYTTTTIFGSGAPEEFTPPSSGFVIDNYIAGATVFFDANQNGILDENEPNTTTDDSGAYELNIPNSFDTNNNGLFDIEEGLIIAFGGTDTATGLPLETPVTALADANVITLLTSLVADLVNQGLSVEQANNQVTTALSIPTDIEILTLDPIVAINNNQPGGVETFAAMVKTQNLITQTAALLAGATNSSISEITDEVVAAITSEIQSSGSLNLTNTQQLETIIEAAAILTNADVSEIKDEVALVIAEANQRIDNIVANSSTDSLEQEFANVQKVSLDKTTSDLQQAGAGNKSIEDVVAENTGLALDDLIAGTGTPSEPNPIFTENVNGTTVEAIDLTGFATDKVTVDYTISREADFNNQVYFYKVDDITGSVGGVAVGESGYLQAALNNLISPVFSTSDDNTESGSVQIDAGSIVVPLIIADGDLTQALNGTAEVYFSYLGANTNNDNFDHIKLLDSNTFGFEDLPNGGDKDFNDIVIKIDSIV
;
A
#
# COMPACT_ATOMS: atom_id res chain seq x y z
N MET A 1 30.07 20.75 -10.85
CA MET A 1 31.31 20.56 -10.06
C MET A 1 32.38 21.46 -10.66
N ALA A 2 33.27 22.03 -9.86
CA ALA A 2 34.49 22.69 -10.32
C ALA A 2 35.64 21.87 -9.75
N GLY A 3 36.47 21.30 -10.62
CA GLY A 3 37.53 20.37 -10.23
C GLY A 3 38.85 21.04 -9.87
N ASP A 4 39.83 20.27 -9.43
CA ASP A 4 41.05 20.77 -8.75
C ASP A 4 42.34 20.75 -9.59
N GLY A 5 42.28 20.39 -10.88
CA GLY A 5 43.47 20.10 -11.70
C GLY A 5 43.46 20.62 -13.15
N PRO A 6 44.64 20.71 -13.80
CA PRO A 6 44.84 21.23 -15.17
C PRO A 6 44.66 20.20 -16.30
N ASP A 7 44.14 19.01 -16.03
CA ASP A 7 43.77 17.99 -17.02
C ASP A 7 42.32 18.15 -17.51
N ALA A 8 41.91 17.30 -18.45
CA ALA A 8 40.72 17.54 -19.26
C ALA A 8 39.40 17.22 -18.53
N ASP A 9 39.45 16.47 -17.43
CA ASP A 9 38.29 16.04 -16.64
C ASP A 9 38.26 16.62 -15.21
N GLU A 10 39.34 17.27 -14.76
CA GLU A 10 39.46 18.01 -13.50
C GLU A 10 39.20 17.16 -12.22
N PHE A 11 39.53 15.86 -12.22
CA PHE A 11 39.42 14.98 -11.04
C PHE A 11 40.78 14.58 -10.45
N VAL A 12 40.80 14.17 -9.17
CA VAL A 12 42.03 13.80 -8.43
C VAL A 12 42.63 12.50 -8.96
N ASP A 13 43.78 12.55 -9.65
CA ASP A 13 44.56 11.36 -10.02
C ASP A 13 46.04 11.41 -9.58
N SER A 14 46.60 10.21 -9.38
CA SER A 14 48.04 9.97 -9.54
C SER A 14 48.18 8.57 -10.12
N GLU A 15 48.76 8.45 -11.32
CA GLU A 15 49.12 7.19 -12.00
C GLU A 15 49.58 6.11 -10.99
N PRO A 16 48.99 4.90 -10.96
CA PRO A 16 48.40 4.17 -12.10
C PRO A 16 46.90 3.77 -11.97
N TYR A 17 46.10 4.43 -11.11
CA TYR A 17 44.70 4.03 -10.88
C TYR A 17 43.71 5.10 -11.33
N ASP A 18 42.76 4.71 -12.18
CA ASP A 18 41.58 5.47 -12.59
C ASP A 18 40.38 5.04 -11.73
N LEU A 19 39.61 5.99 -11.21
CA LEU A 19 38.48 5.73 -10.31
C LEU A 19 37.25 6.43 -10.87
N THR A 20 36.45 5.70 -11.64
CA THR A 20 35.17 6.18 -12.13
C THR A 20 34.10 5.99 -11.05
N LEU A 21 33.46 7.08 -10.61
CA LEU A 21 32.24 6.99 -9.78
C LEU A 21 31.04 6.65 -10.68
N ALA A 22 30.49 5.44 -10.57
CA ALA A 22 29.21 5.09 -11.14
C ALA A 22 28.11 5.32 -10.08
N LEU A 23 27.35 6.39 -10.21
CA LEU A 23 26.13 6.60 -9.41
C LEU A 23 24.94 6.12 -10.26
N ARG A 24 24.31 5.01 -9.87
CA ARG A 24 23.11 4.47 -10.55
C ARG A 24 21.78 5.00 -9.98
N ASN A 25 21.81 5.74 -8.86
CA ASN A 25 20.58 6.32 -8.30
C ASN A 25 20.20 7.59 -9.06
N SER A 26 18.96 7.64 -9.54
CA SER A 26 18.35 8.88 -10.03
C SER A 26 17.90 9.71 -8.84
N PHE A 27 18.45 10.92 -8.69
CA PHE A 27 17.98 11.88 -7.69
C PHE A 27 17.06 12.88 -8.39
N VAL A 28 15.80 12.93 -7.97
CA VAL A 28 14.90 14.02 -8.34
C VAL A 28 15.03 15.10 -7.26
N LEU A 29 15.46 16.29 -7.64
CA LEU A 29 15.52 17.46 -6.76
C LEU A 29 14.55 18.51 -7.31
N ASN A 30 13.75 19.10 -6.43
CA ASN A 30 12.92 20.23 -6.81
C ASN A 30 13.79 21.48 -7.07
N PRO A 31 13.32 22.47 -7.85
CA PRO A 31 14.09 23.69 -8.12
C PRO A 31 14.53 24.40 -6.84
N GLY A 32 15.85 24.43 -6.60
CA GLY A 32 16.47 25.08 -5.43
C GLY A 32 16.79 24.14 -4.26
N GLU A 33 16.39 22.87 -4.32
CA GLU A 33 16.70 21.90 -3.28
C GLU A 33 18.19 21.48 -3.33
N THR A 34 18.77 21.18 -2.17
CA THR A 34 20.13 20.62 -2.06
C THR A 34 20.10 19.40 -1.15
N ARG A 35 20.67 18.28 -1.61
CA ARG A 35 20.85 17.06 -0.82
C ARG A 35 22.33 16.75 -0.67
N THR A 36 22.72 16.21 0.49
CA THR A 36 24.09 15.74 0.73
C THR A 36 24.09 14.22 0.73
N TYR A 37 24.80 13.60 -0.22
CA TYR A 37 25.04 12.17 -0.26
C TYR A 37 26.45 11.90 0.27
N THR A 38 26.57 11.08 1.32
CA THR A 38 27.87 10.70 1.88
C THR A 38 28.10 9.23 1.57
N THR A 39 29.12 8.95 0.75
CA THR A 39 29.62 7.58 0.54
C THR A 39 30.93 7.39 1.31
N THR A 40 31.19 6.16 1.75
CA THR A 40 32.45 5.79 2.41
C THR A 40 33.27 4.95 1.44
N THR A 41 34.36 5.50 0.91
CA THR A 41 35.35 4.72 0.16
C THR A 41 36.41 4.21 1.13
N ILE A 42 36.48 2.89 1.34
CA ILE A 42 37.50 2.26 2.18
C ILE A 42 38.75 2.00 1.32
N PHE A 43 39.85 2.73 1.58
CA PHE A 43 41.13 2.45 0.95
C PHE A 43 41.86 1.30 1.66
N GLY A 44 42.06 0.19 0.94
CA GLY A 44 42.95 -0.90 1.31
C GLY A 44 44.00 -1.12 0.23
N SER A 45 45.20 -1.59 0.59
CA SER A 45 46.20 -2.07 -0.38
C SER A 45 45.79 -3.46 -0.89
N GLY A 46 44.88 -3.49 -1.84
CA GLY A 46 44.39 -4.69 -2.53
C GLY A 46 43.79 -4.30 -3.88
N ALA A 47 43.55 -5.25 -4.77
CA ALA A 47 42.64 -4.99 -5.88
C ALA A 47 41.30 -4.50 -5.27
N PRO A 48 40.67 -3.43 -5.79
CA PRO A 48 39.33 -3.07 -5.35
C PRO A 48 38.46 -4.32 -5.45
N GLU A 49 37.80 -4.71 -4.36
CA GLU A 49 36.65 -5.60 -4.52
C GLU A 49 35.68 -4.85 -5.42
N GLU A 50 35.33 -5.43 -6.56
CA GLU A 50 34.23 -4.90 -7.35
C GLU A 50 33.00 -4.92 -6.45
N PHE A 51 32.54 -3.73 -6.08
CA PHE A 51 31.35 -3.57 -5.29
C PHE A 51 30.17 -3.55 -6.25
N THR A 52 29.53 -4.70 -6.46
CA THR A 52 28.17 -4.70 -7.00
C THR A 52 27.25 -4.09 -5.95
N PRO A 53 26.53 -3.01 -6.27
CA PRO A 53 25.48 -2.54 -5.38
C PRO A 53 24.46 -3.67 -5.19
N PRO A 54 23.90 -3.84 -3.99
CA PRO A 54 22.88 -4.86 -3.77
C PRO A 54 21.68 -4.60 -4.70
N SER A 55 21.10 -5.67 -5.23
CA SER A 55 19.77 -5.60 -5.82
C SER A 55 18.80 -5.22 -4.70
N SER A 56 18.01 -4.17 -4.91
CA SER A 56 17.09 -3.65 -3.89
C SER A 56 15.74 -3.35 -4.52
N GLY A 57 14.71 -3.53 -3.71
CA GLY A 57 13.34 -3.42 -4.18
C GLY A 57 12.33 -3.75 -3.09
N PHE A 58 11.10 -3.98 -3.52
CA PHE A 58 9.97 -4.30 -2.64
C PHE A 58 9.32 -5.61 -3.09
N VAL A 59 8.85 -6.41 -2.14
CA VAL A 59 7.90 -7.51 -2.42
C VAL A 59 6.50 -6.98 -2.20
N ILE A 60 5.67 -6.99 -3.26
CA ILE A 60 4.35 -6.36 -3.27
C ILE A 60 3.26 -7.34 -3.77
N ASP A 61 2.35 -7.70 -2.88
CA ASP A 61 0.93 -7.99 -3.16
C ASP A 61 0.14 -6.82 -2.53
N ASN A 62 0.13 -6.73 -1.20
CA ASN A 62 0.51 -5.51 -0.49
C ASN A 62 1.97 -5.62 -0.02
N TYR A 63 2.50 -4.70 0.78
CA TYR A 63 3.85 -4.90 1.30
C TYR A 63 3.96 -6.22 2.09
N ILE A 64 4.94 -7.06 1.74
CA ILE A 64 5.14 -8.36 2.41
C ILE A 64 6.28 -8.24 3.41
N ALA A 65 5.96 -8.27 4.70
CA ALA A 65 6.95 -8.20 5.77
C ALA A 65 7.58 -9.57 6.08
N GLY A 66 8.90 -9.64 6.22
CA GLY A 66 9.62 -10.86 6.60
C GLY A 66 9.64 -11.98 5.55
N ALA A 67 9.38 -11.67 4.28
CA ALA A 67 9.55 -12.62 3.18
C ALA A 67 11.03 -12.98 3.01
N THR A 68 11.32 -14.23 2.66
CA THR A 68 12.65 -14.63 2.23
C THR A 68 12.81 -14.26 0.76
N VAL A 69 13.85 -13.50 0.42
CA VAL A 69 14.18 -13.11 -0.96
C VAL A 69 15.53 -13.70 -1.32
N PHE A 70 15.64 -14.41 -2.43
CA PHE A 70 16.88 -15.06 -2.86
C PHE A 70 17.11 -15.01 -4.35
N PHE A 71 18.38 -15.11 -4.75
CA PHE A 71 18.79 -15.21 -6.14
C PHE A 71 18.86 -16.69 -6.53
N ASP A 72 17.84 -17.16 -7.25
CA ASP A 72 17.73 -18.51 -7.79
C ASP A 72 18.58 -18.63 -9.04
N ALA A 73 19.82 -19.08 -8.85
CA ALA A 73 20.83 -19.12 -9.89
C ALA A 73 20.67 -20.31 -10.84
N ASN A 74 20.02 -21.37 -10.37
CA ASN A 74 19.81 -22.58 -11.18
C ASN A 74 18.36 -22.71 -11.69
N GLN A 75 17.49 -21.75 -11.35
CA GLN A 75 16.10 -21.64 -11.79
C GLN A 75 15.27 -22.87 -11.40
N ASN A 76 15.49 -23.39 -10.19
CA ASN A 76 14.74 -24.54 -9.67
C ASN A 76 13.60 -24.15 -8.71
N GLY A 77 13.43 -22.85 -8.42
CA GLY A 77 12.41 -22.34 -7.51
C GLY A 77 12.71 -22.55 -6.02
N ILE A 78 13.88 -23.07 -5.66
CA ILE A 78 14.23 -23.54 -4.31
C ILE A 78 15.52 -22.89 -3.85
N LEU A 79 15.48 -22.25 -2.68
CA LEU A 79 16.67 -21.69 -2.04
C LEU A 79 17.71 -22.77 -1.71
N ASP A 80 18.80 -22.79 -2.48
CA ASP A 80 19.95 -23.69 -2.28
C ASP A 80 21.02 -23.09 -1.35
N GLU A 81 21.87 -23.95 -0.76
CA GLU A 81 22.89 -23.53 0.22
C GLU A 81 23.89 -22.47 -0.32
N ASN A 82 24.08 -22.43 -1.64
CA ASN A 82 25.03 -21.51 -2.28
C ASN A 82 24.37 -20.21 -2.78
N GLU A 83 23.06 -20.05 -2.63
CA GLU A 83 22.33 -18.94 -3.22
C GLU A 83 22.25 -17.74 -2.26
N PRO A 84 22.59 -16.53 -2.74
CA PRO A 84 22.42 -15.31 -1.97
C PRO A 84 20.97 -15.13 -1.55
N ASN A 85 20.74 -14.78 -0.29
CA ASN A 85 19.41 -14.51 0.24
C ASN A 85 19.43 -13.40 1.29
N THR A 86 18.25 -12.81 1.51
CA THR A 86 17.95 -11.76 2.47
C THR A 86 16.49 -11.90 2.92
N THR A 87 16.02 -10.98 3.76
CA THR A 87 14.61 -10.90 4.15
C THR A 87 14.07 -9.49 3.97
N THR A 88 12.77 -9.36 3.67
CA THR A 88 12.12 -8.05 3.65
C THR A 88 11.93 -7.49 5.06
N ASP A 89 11.95 -6.16 5.18
CA ASP A 89 11.58 -5.45 6.41
C ASP A 89 10.06 -5.26 6.53
N ASP A 90 9.60 -4.53 7.56
CA ASP A 90 8.17 -4.29 7.83
C ASP A 90 7.45 -3.48 6.74
N SER A 91 8.20 -2.83 5.84
CA SER A 91 7.69 -2.11 4.66
C SER A 91 7.79 -2.92 3.37
N GLY A 92 8.16 -4.21 3.45
CA GLY A 92 8.35 -5.07 2.29
C GLY A 92 9.63 -4.80 1.51
N ALA A 93 10.50 -3.90 1.98
CA ALA A 93 11.74 -3.54 1.31
C ALA A 93 12.83 -4.59 1.57
N TYR A 94 13.69 -4.85 0.58
CA TYR A 94 14.85 -5.73 0.72
C TYR A 94 16.12 -5.15 0.10
N GLU A 95 17.26 -5.61 0.60
CA GLU A 95 18.57 -5.45 -0.02
C GLU A 95 19.24 -6.83 -0.14
N LEU A 96 19.44 -7.29 -1.38
CA LEU A 96 20.04 -8.57 -1.72
C LEU A 96 21.41 -8.36 -2.37
N ASN A 97 22.46 -8.78 -1.67
CA ASN A 97 23.82 -8.72 -2.21
C ASN A 97 24.10 -9.97 -3.07
N ILE A 98 24.16 -9.80 -4.39
CA ILE A 98 24.48 -10.87 -5.34
C ILE A 98 25.97 -10.77 -5.73
N PRO A 99 26.81 -11.76 -5.38
CA PRO A 99 28.23 -11.75 -5.72
C PRO A 99 28.47 -11.80 -7.24
N ASN A 100 29.51 -11.11 -7.74
CA ASN A 100 29.90 -11.12 -9.17
C ASN A 100 30.24 -12.50 -9.70
N SER A 101 30.44 -13.50 -8.85
CA SER A 101 30.60 -14.89 -9.30
C SER A 101 29.36 -15.43 -10.03
N PHE A 102 28.20 -14.79 -9.84
CA PHE A 102 26.96 -15.11 -10.56
C PHE A 102 26.82 -14.36 -11.89
N ASP A 103 27.54 -13.24 -12.09
CA ASP A 103 27.67 -12.58 -13.40
C ASP A 103 28.72 -13.35 -14.22
N THR A 104 28.27 -14.47 -14.78
CA THR A 104 29.11 -15.43 -15.50
C THR A 104 29.71 -14.86 -16.78
N ASN A 105 29.03 -13.89 -17.40
CA ASN A 105 29.46 -13.28 -18.64
C ASN A 105 30.23 -11.95 -18.43
N ASN A 106 30.29 -11.45 -17.19
CA ASN A 106 30.97 -10.24 -16.73
C ASN A 106 30.50 -8.97 -17.46
N ASN A 107 29.21 -8.86 -17.75
CA ASN A 107 28.63 -7.68 -18.39
C ASN A 107 28.14 -6.62 -17.40
N GLY A 108 28.19 -6.90 -16.09
CA GLY A 108 27.77 -6.01 -15.02
C GLY A 108 26.25 -5.94 -14.82
N LEU A 109 25.52 -6.92 -15.35
CA LEU A 109 24.10 -7.19 -15.19
C LEU A 109 23.95 -8.68 -14.85
N PHE A 110 22.84 -9.04 -14.20
CA PHE A 110 22.49 -10.44 -14.00
C PHE A 110 21.43 -10.80 -15.02
N ASP A 111 21.82 -11.55 -16.04
CA ASP A 111 20.92 -11.97 -17.10
C ASP A 111 20.01 -13.13 -16.66
N ILE A 112 18.93 -13.38 -17.40
CA ILE A 112 18.00 -14.46 -17.06
C ILE A 112 18.69 -15.84 -17.05
N GLU A 113 19.71 -16.06 -17.89
CA GLU A 113 20.48 -17.30 -17.89
C GLU A 113 21.35 -17.49 -16.64
N GLU A 114 21.55 -16.43 -15.86
CA GLU A 114 22.39 -16.41 -14.65
C GLU A 114 21.56 -16.55 -13.37
N GLY A 115 20.29 -16.13 -13.41
CA GLY A 115 19.33 -16.41 -12.35
C GLY A 115 18.16 -15.43 -12.31
N LEU A 116 17.24 -15.72 -11.40
CA LEU A 116 16.05 -14.92 -11.11
C LEU A 116 16.03 -14.53 -9.64
N ILE A 117 15.23 -13.54 -9.27
CA ILE A 117 14.95 -13.24 -7.86
C ILE A 117 13.61 -13.85 -7.51
N ILE A 118 13.57 -14.62 -6.42
CA ILE A 118 12.35 -15.23 -5.89
C ILE A 118 12.10 -14.70 -4.48
N ALA A 119 10.84 -14.39 -4.18
CA ALA A 119 10.38 -14.11 -2.83
C ALA A 119 9.28 -15.10 -2.41
N PHE A 120 9.33 -15.58 -1.16
CA PHE A 120 8.32 -16.46 -0.60
C PHE A 120 8.21 -16.30 0.93
N GLY A 121 7.06 -16.68 1.49
CA GLY A 121 6.79 -16.55 2.91
C GLY A 121 6.65 -15.09 3.36
N GLY A 122 6.85 -14.83 4.64
CA GLY A 122 6.53 -13.53 5.24
C GLY A 122 5.04 -13.37 5.48
N THR A 123 4.59 -12.13 5.65
CA THR A 123 3.19 -11.79 5.96
C THR A 123 2.81 -10.53 5.20
N ASP A 124 1.73 -10.61 4.45
CA ASP A 124 1.13 -9.45 3.81
C ASP A 124 0.57 -8.49 4.87
N THR A 125 1.01 -7.23 4.83
CA THR A 125 0.75 -6.26 5.89
C THR A 125 -0.72 -5.83 5.99
N ALA A 126 -1.53 -6.03 4.95
CA ALA A 126 -2.93 -5.62 4.94
C ALA A 126 -3.88 -6.78 5.27
N THR A 127 -3.58 -7.98 4.78
CA THR A 127 -4.40 -9.17 5.00
C THR A 127 -4.00 -9.90 6.29
N GLY A 128 -2.74 -9.81 6.71
CA GLY A 128 -2.17 -10.61 7.78
C GLY A 128 -1.95 -12.08 7.41
N LEU A 129 -2.10 -12.42 6.12
CA LEU A 129 -1.92 -13.78 5.60
C LEU A 129 -0.48 -13.98 5.11
N PRO A 130 0.03 -15.22 5.13
CA PRO A 130 1.34 -15.51 4.56
C PRO A 130 1.30 -15.48 3.03
N LEU A 131 2.41 -15.07 2.41
CA LEU A 131 2.62 -15.30 0.98
C LEU A 131 2.91 -16.78 0.74
N GLU A 132 1.88 -17.55 0.38
CA GLU A 132 1.96 -19.01 0.20
C GLU A 132 2.59 -19.42 -1.13
N THR A 133 2.37 -18.63 -2.18
CA THR A 133 2.90 -18.88 -3.52
C THR A 133 4.15 -18.04 -3.75
N PRO A 134 5.28 -18.64 -4.16
CA PRO A 134 6.47 -17.88 -4.54
C PRO A 134 6.17 -16.90 -5.67
N VAL A 135 6.83 -15.74 -5.62
CA VAL A 135 6.80 -14.71 -6.66
C VAL A 135 8.20 -14.53 -7.23
N THR A 136 8.29 -14.33 -8.54
CA THR A 136 9.54 -14.30 -9.30
C THR A 136 9.69 -12.98 -10.03
N ALA A 137 10.92 -12.47 -10.14
CA ALA A 137 11.26 -11.29 -10.92
C ALA A 137 12.62 -11.45 -11.59
N LEU A 138 12.85 -10.65 -12.64
CA LEU A 138 14.17 -10.46 -13.21
C LEU A 138 15.09 -9.79 -12.18
N ALA A 139 16.40 -10.04 -12.29
CA ALA A 139 17.35 -9.57 -11.29
C ALA A 139 17.52 -8.02 -11.24
N ASP A 140 17.10 -7.33 -12.29
CA ASP A 140 17.10 -5.86 -12.41
C ASP A 140 15.77 -5.20 -12.05
N ALA A 141 14.73 -5.97 -11.70
CA ALA A 141 13.45 -5.44 -11.23
C ALA A 141 13.60 -4.78 -9.83
N ASN A 142 12.81 -3.73 -9.58
CA ASN A 142 12.71 -3.06 -8.28
C ASN A 142 11.46 -3.44 -7.49
N VAL A 143 10.55 -4.19 -8.11
CA VAL A 143 9.39 -4.78 -7.43
C VAL A 143 9.31 -6.26 -7.77
N ILE A 144 8.92 -7.08 -6.80
CA ILE A 144 8.67 -8.50 -6.96
C ILE A 144 7.19 -8.73 -6.67
N THR A 145 6.45 -9.14 -7.70
CA THR A 145 5.01 -9.33 -7.68
C THR A 145 4.62 -10.56 -8.51
N LEU A 146 3.34 -10.93 -8.51
CA LEU A 146 2.88 -11.93 -9.47
C LEU A 146 2.89 -11.44 -10.92
N LEU A 147 2.79 -10.13 -11.16
CA LEU A 147 2.89 -9.61 -12.52
C LEU A 147 4.34 -9.70 -13.03
N THR A 148 5.33 -9.50 -12.17
CA THR A 148 6.74 -9.72 -12.55
C THR A 148 7.02 -11.21 -12.80
N SER A 149 6.28 -12.11 -12.15
CA SER A 149 6.38 -13.56 -12.39
C SER A 149 5.92 -13.91 -13.81
N LEU A 150 4.82 -13.31 -14.27
CA LEU A 150 4.36 -13.45 -15.66
C LEU A 150 5.39 -12.90 -16.67
N VAL A 151 6.04 -11.77 -16.35
CA VAL A 151 7.08 -11.18 -17.22
C VAL A 151 8.31 -12.08 -17.27
N ALA A 152 8.80 -12.56 -16.13
CA ALA A 152 9.96 -13.43 -16.05
C ALA A 152 9.75 -14.72 -16.86
N ASP A 153 8.57 -15.33 -16.76
CA ASP A 153 8.24 -16.52 -17.55
C ASP A 153 8.18 -16.23 -19.06
N LEU A 154 7.58 -15.12 -19.48
CA LEU A 154 7.58 -14.71 -20.90
C LEU A 154 9.00 -14.44 -21.44
N VAL A 155 9.88 -13.84 -20.63
CA VAL A 155 11.29 -13.64 -21.01
C VAL A 155 12.02 -14.98 -21.12
N ASN A 156 11.75 -15.93 -20.22
CA ASN A 156 12.29 -17.29 -20.28
C ASN A 156 11.81 -18.03 -21.55
N GLN A 157 10.62 -17.71 -22.04
CA GLN A 157 10.10 -18.19 -23.33
C GLN A 157 10.73 -17.49 -24.56
N GLY A 158 11.66 -16.56 -24.35
CA GLY A 158 12.49 -15.94 -25.38
C GLY A 158 12.04 -14.56 -25.85
N LEU A 159 11.09 -13.91 -25.14
CA LEU A 159 10.73 -12.52 -25.41
C LEU A 159 11.77 -11.57 -24.82
N SER A 160 11.90 -10.36 -25.39
CA SER A 160 12.61 -9.30 -24.68
C SER A 160 11.80 -8.80 -23.48
N VAL A 161 12.45 -8.22 -22.49
CA VAL A 161 11.81 -7.60 -21.31
C VAL A 161 10.70 -6.63 -21.71
N GLU A 162 10.99 -5.71 -22.65
CA GLU A 162 10.02 -4.76 -23.18
C GLU A 162 8.82 -5.45 -23.85
N GLN A 163 9.04 -6.54 -24.61
CA GLN A 163 7.96 -7.29 -25.24
C GLN A 163 7.09 -8.00 -24.21
N ALA A 164 7.71 -8.63 -23.21
CA ALA A 164 7.03 -9.31 -22.14
C ALA A 164 6.18 -8.33 -21.30
N ASN A 165 6.76 -7.21 -20.84
CA ASN A 165 6.02 -6.16 -20.13
C ASN A 165 4.80 -5.69 -20.95
N ASN A 166 5.01 -5.31 -22.22
CA ASN A 166 3.93 -4.85 -23.10
C ASN A 166 2.83 -5.90 -23.33
N GLN A 167 3.19 -7.20 -23.41
CA GLN A 167 2.20 -8.27 -23.55
C GLN A 167 1.38 -8.43 -22.28
N VAL A 168 2.02 -8.43 -21.09
CA VAL A 168 1.31 -8.52 -19.81
C VAL A 168 0.39 -7.31 -19.61
N THR A 169 0.88 -6.09 -19.82
CA THR A 169 0.06 -4.88 -19.66
C THR A 169 -1.11 -4.84 -20.63
N THR A 170 -0.87 -5.17 -21.91
CA THR A 170 -1.93 -5.22 -22.92
C THR A 170 -2.99 -6.25 -22.56
N ALA A 171 -2.56 -7.46 -22.15
CA ALA A 171 -3.49 -8.53 -21.86
C ALA A 171 -4.38 -8.20 -20.65
N LEU A 172 -3.82 -7.59 -19.62
CA LEU A 172 -4.51 -7.24 -18.36
C LEU A 172 -5.17 -5.86 -18.38
N SER A 173 -5.17 -5.17 -19.52
CA SER A 173 -5.72 -3.81 -19.67
C SER A 173 -5.06 -2.76 -18.77
N ILE A 174 -3.78 -2.95 -18.45
CA ILE A 174 -2.92 -1.94 -17.83
C ILE A 174 -2.39 -1.02 -18.95
N PRO A 175 -2.28 0.31 -18.74
CA PRO A 175 -1.71 1.20 -19.74
C PRO A 175 -0.30 0.72 -20.17
N THR A 176 -0.04 0.66 -21.47
CA THR A 176 1.18 0.02 -22.03
C THR A 176 2.47 0.79 -21.77
N ASP A 177 2.38 2.04 -21.33
CA ASP A 177 3.51 2.87 -20.91
C ASP A 177 3.93 2.62 -19.45
N ILE A 178 3.20 1.76 -18.72
CA ILE A 178 3.54 1.33 -17.37
C ILE A 178 4.62 0.25 -17.42
N GLU A 179 5.69 0.46 -16.65
CA GLU A 179 6.77 -0.51 -16.45
C GLU A 179 6.54 -1.27 -15.14
N ILE A 180 5.95 -2.46 -15.24
CA ILE A 180 5.51 -3.21 -14.05
C ILE A 180 6.67 -3.79 -13.24
N LEU A 181 7.89 -3.82 -13.80
CA LEU A 181 9.10 -4.24 -13.09
C LEU A 181 9.64 -3.18 -12.11
N THR A 182 9.11 -1.96 -12.17
CA THR A 182 9.57 -0.84 -11.32
C THR A 182 8.45 -0.06 -10.64
N LEU A 183 7.20 -0.25 -11.07
CA LEU A 183 6.06 0.45 -10.49
C LEU A 183 5.69 -0.15 -9.13
N ASP A 184 5.72 0.69 -8.09
CA ASP A 184 4.98 0.44 -6.85
C ASP A 184 3.54 0.92 -7.03
N PRO A 185 2.55 0.00 -7.12
CA PRO A 185 1.17 0.39 -7.39
C PRO A 185 0.51 1.11 -6.21
N ILE A 186 0.94 0.86 -4.96
CA ILE A 186 0.41 1.51 -3.75
C ILE A 186 0.84 2.97 -3.74
N VAL A 187 2.13 3.23 -3.96
CA VAL A 187 2.65 4.61 -4.08
C VAL A 187 2.00 5.33 -5.27
N ALA A 188 1.79 4.64 -6.39
CA ALA A 188 1.14 5.21 -7.57
C ALA A 188 -0.31 5.62 -7.28
N ILE A 189 -1.09 4.79 -6.58
CA ILE A 189 -2.47 5.11 -6.16
C ILE A 189 -2.48 6.34 -5.23
N ASN A 190 -1.65 6.32 -4.18
CA ASN A 190 -1.59 7.40 -3.19
C ASN A 190 -1.16 8.75 -3.79
N ASN A 191 -0.42 8.73 -4.90
CA ASN A 191 -0.02 9.91 -5.65
C ASN A 191 -0.90 10.23 -6.87
N ASN A 192 -2.02 9.53 -7.05
CA ASN A 192 -2.93 9.67 -8.20
C ASN A 192 -2.22 9.54 -9.56
N GLN A 193 -1.23 8.64 -9.65
CA GLN A 193 -0.50 8.37 -10.88
C GLN A 193 -1.29 7.43 -11.80
N PRO A 194 -1.31 7.67 -13.13
CA PRO A 194 -1.96 6.77 -14.07
C PRO A 194 -1.43 5.34 -13.96
N GLY A 195 -2.30 4.35 -14.12
CA GLY A 195 -1.93 2.93 -14.11
C GLY A 195 -1.77 2.31 -12.72
N GLY A 196 -1.75 3.09 -11.63
CA GLY A 196 -1.62 2.56 -10.27
C GLY A 196 -2.79 1.64 -9.89
N VAL A 197 -4.03 2.11 -10.08
CA VAL A 197 -5.25 1.34 -9.78
C VAL A 197 -5.34 0.12 -10.69
N GLU A 198 -5.09 0.28 -12.00
CA GLU A 198 -5.15 -0.82 -12.96
C GLU A 198 -4.11 -1.90 -12.65
N THR A 199 -2.89 -1.51 -12.29
CA THR A 199 -1.81 -2.45 -11.92
C THR A 199 -2.16 -3.18 -10.63
N PHE A 200 -2.62 -2.46 -9.59
CA PHE A 200 -2.97 -3.08 -8.32
C PHE A 200 -4.12 -4.08 -8.47
N ALA A 201 -5.18 -3.70 -9.19
CA ALA A 201 -6.32 -4.58 -9.44
C ALA A 201 -5.92 -5.81 -10.26
N ALA A 202 -5.07 -5.64 -11.28
CA ALA A 202 -4.56 -6.75 -12.07
C ALA A 202 -3.70 -7.70 -11.23
N MET A 203 -2.86 -7.17 -10.35
CA MET A 203 -2.02 -7.95 -9.44
C MET A 203 -2.86 -8.80 -8.47
N VAL A 204 -3.80 -8.19 -7.76
CA VAL A 204 -4.70 -8.90 -6.81
C VAL A 204 -5.53 -9.98 -7.52
N LYS A 205 -6.09 -9.69 -8.70
CA LYS A 205 -6.85 -10.69 -9.47
C LYS A 205 -5.97 -11.83 -9.96
N THR A 206 -4.71 -11.56 -10.28
CA THR A 206 -3.73 -12.58 -10.67
C THR A 206 -3.35 -13.45 -9.46
N GLN A 207 -3.20 -12.86 -8.27
CA GLN A 207 -2.99 -13.59 -7.01
C GLN A 207 -4.12 -14.53 -6.67
N ASN A 208 -5.36 -14.06 -6.81
CA ASN A 208 -6.53 -14.90 -6.60
C ASN A 208 -6.50 -16.12 -7.52
N LEU A 209 -6.21 -15.93 -8.82
CA LEU A 209 -6.13 -17.02 -9.78
C LEU A 209 -5.00 -18.01 -9.45
N ILE A 210 -3.78 -17.51 -9.23
CA ILE A 210 -2.60 -18.35 -9.01
C ILE A 210 -2.72 -19.15 -7.71
N THR A 211 -3.05 -18.49 -6.60
CA THR A 211 -3.13 -19.13 -5.27
C THR A 211 -4.22 -20.20 -5.22
N GLN A 212 -5.43 -19.86 -5.69
CA GLN A 212 -6.56 -20.77 -5.63
C GLN A 212 -6.39 -21.96 -6.57
N THR A 213 -5.81 -21.74 -7.76
CA THR A 213 -5.51 -22.83 -8.70
C THR A 213 -4.39 -23.71 -8.14
N ALA A 214 -3.33 -23.12 -7.58
CA ALA A 214 -2.24 -23.87 -6.98
C ALA A 214 -2.72 -24.75 -5.82
N ALA A 215 -3.58 -24.22 -4.95
CA ALA A 215 -4.16 -24.97 -3.84
C ALA A 215 -5.08 -26.11 -4.30
N LEU A 216 -5.93 -25.87 -5.31
CA LEU A 216 -6.75 -26.91 -5.94
C LEU A 216 -5.88 -28.07 -6.45
N LEU A 217 -4.86 -27.75 -7.24
CA LEU A 217 -3.96 -28.74 -7.84
C LEU A 217 -3.10 -29.44 -6.78
N ALA A 218 -2.71 -28.75 -5.71
CA ALA A 218 -2.00 -29.35 -4.58
C ALA A 218 -2.88 -30.37 -3.86
N GLY A 219 -4.19 -30.10 -3.74
CA GLY A 219 -5.17 -31.06 -3.21
C GLY A 219 -5.38 -32.27 -4.13
N ALA A 220 -5.40 -32.05 -5.45
CA ALA A 220 -5.59 -33.10 -6.46
C ALA A 220 -4.34 -33.96 -6.70
N THR A 221 -3.17 -33.48 -6.29
CA THR A 221 -1.87 -34.13 -6.51
C THR A 221 -1.11 -34.32 -5.18
N ASN A 222 0.18 -34.62 -5.26
CA ASN A 222 1.10 -34.53 -4.10
C ASN A 222 2.31 -33.65 -4.42
N SER A 223 2.19 -32.79 -5.45
CA SER A 223 3.25 -31.86 -5.84
C SER A 223 3.32 -30.72 -4.84
N SER A 224 4.50 -30.09 -4.72
CA SER A 224 4.66 -28.93 -3.86
C SER A 224 3.94 -27.71 -4.45
N ILE A 225 3.51 -26.77 -3.61
CA ILE A 225 2.88 -25.52 -4.08
C ILE A 225 3.84 -24.76 -5.01
N SER A 226 5.14 -24.73 -4.71
CA SER A 226 6.14 -24.08 -5.56
C SER A 226 6.15 -24.61 -6.99
N GLU A 227 6.27 -25.94 -7.15
CA GLU A 227 6.25 -26.57 -8.49
C GLU A 227 4.93 -26.29 -9.22
N ILE A 228 3.81 -26.30 -8.51
CA ILE A 228 2.50 -26.03 -9.10
C ILE A 228 2.37 -24.56 -9.52
N THR A 229 2.88 -23.63 -8.72
CA THR A 229 2.82 -22.19 -9.01
C THR A 229 3.47 -21.87 -10.36
N ASP A 230 4.64 -22.44 -10.65
CA ASP A 230 5.32 -22.26 -11.94
C ASP A 230 4.47 -22.75 -13.12
N GLU A 231 3.80 -23.89 -12.97
CA GLU A 231 2.93 -24.44 -14.02
C GLU A 231 1.65 -23.61 -14.21
N VAL A 232 1.12 -22.99 -13.15
CA VAL A 232 -0.01 -22.05 -13.26
C VAL A 232 0.43 -20.75 -13.95
N VAL A 233 1.61 -20.22 -13.63
CA VAL A 233 2.21 -19.07 -14.31
C VAL A 233 2.38 -19.35 -15.80
N ALA A 234 2.96 -20.50 -16.16
CA ALA A 234 3.13 -20.93 -17.55
C ALA A 234 1.79 -21.08 -18.30
N ALA A 235 0.75 -21.57 -17.62
CA ALA A 235 -0.60 -21.65 -18.19
C ALA A 235 -1.19 -20.26 -18.48
N ILE A 236 -1.01 -19.29 -17.58
CA ILE A 236 -1.47 -17.90 -17.75
C ILE A 236 -0.73 -17.23 -18.92
N THR A 237 0.60 -17.32 -18.98
CA THR A 237 1.38 -16.70 -20.06
C THR A 237 1.12 -17.35 -21.42
N SER A 238 0.81 -18.65 -21.45
CA SER A 238 0.33 -19.32 -22.66
C SER A 238 -1.01 -18.77 -23.12
N GLU A 239 -1.96 -18.50 -22.22
CA GLU A 239 -3.24 -17.87 -22.56
C GLU A 239 -3.06 -16.43 -23.03
N ILE A 240 -2.15 -15.66 -22.42
CA ILE A 240 -1.80 -14.30 -22.86
C ILE A 240 -1.28 -14.32 -24.30
N GLN A 241 -0.36 -15.24 -24.62
CA GLN A 241 0.20 -15.36 -25.98
C GLN A 241 -0.82 -15.89 -27.00
N SER A 242 -1.77 -16.73 -26.58
CA SER A 242 -2.77 -17.32 -27.49
C SER A 242 -3.90 -16.35 -27.84
N SER A 243 -4.40 -15.61 -26.84
CA SER A 243 -5.61 -14.78 -26.94
C SER A 243 -5.29 -13.30 -27.15
N GLY A 244 -4.14 -12.83 -26.68
CA GLY A 244 -3.76 -11.42 -26.64
C GLY A 244 -4.53 -10.56 -25.63
N SER A 245 -5.48 -11.15 -24.88
CA SER A 245 -6.28 -10.45 -23.87
C SER A 245 -6.70 -11.41 -22.76
N LEU A 246 -6.52 -11.02 -21.51
CA LEU A 246 -6.84 -11.84 -20.36
C LEU A 246 -7.84 -11.13 -19.46
N ASN A 247 -9.11 -11.56 -19.50
CA ASN A 247 -10.12 -11.10 -18.57
C ASN A 247 -10.23 -12.06 -17.38
N LEU A 248 -9.66 -11.66 -16.25
CA LEU A 248 -9.64 -12.43 -15.00
C LEU A 248 -11.02 -12.57 -14.32
N THR A 249 -12.10 -12.05 -14.91
CA THR A 249 -13.50 -12.31 -14.50
C THR A 249 -14.26 -13.22 -15.47
N ASN A 250 -13.63 -13.60 -16.59
CA ASN A 250 -14.24 -14.45 -17.60
C ASN A 250 -14.02 -15.92 -17.28
N THR A 251 -15.08 -16.62 -16.89
CA THR A 251 -14.99 -18.04 -16.47
C THR A 251 -14.43 -18.96 -17.54
N GLN A 252 -14.65 -18.69 -18.84
CA GLN A 252 -14.13 -19.54 -19.92
C GLN A 252 -12.60 -19.43 -20.05
N GLN A 253 -12.05 -18.23 -19.87
CA GLN A 253 -10.59 -18.04 -19.89
C GLN A 253 -9.96 -18.65 -18.64
N LEU A 254 -10.58 -18.44 -17.47
CA LEU A 254 -10.10 -19.05 -16.23
C LEU A 254 -10.15 -20.59 -16.30
N GLU A 255 -11.22 -21.19 -16.82
CA GLU A 255 -11.33 -22.64 -17.07
C GLU A 255 -10.20 -23.14 -17.99
N THR A 256 -9.88 -22.38 -19.04
CA THR A 256 -8.81 -22.72 -19.99
C THR A 256 -7.44 -22.76 -19.30
N ILE A 257 -7.18 -21.79 -18.41
CA ILE A 257 -5.94 -21.71 -17.63
C ILE A 257 -5.87 -22.86 -16.62
N ILE A 258 -6.96 -23.11 -15.88
CA ILE A 258 -7.04 -24.20 -14.89
C ILE A 258 -6.81 -25.56 -15.55
N GLU A 259 -7.44 -25.82 -16.70
CA GLU A 259 -7.23 -27.05 -17.47
C GLU A 259 -5.77 -27.19 -17.92
N ALA A 260 -5.16 -26.11 -18.45
CA ALA A 260 -3.77 -26.14 -18.89
C ALA A 260 -2.80 -26.44 -17.73
N ALA A 261 -2.98 -25.77 -16.58
CA ALA A 261 -2.18 -26.03 -15.38
C ALA A 261 -2.39 -27.46 -14.83
N ALA A 262 -3.62 -27.97 -14.87
CA ALA A 262 -3.91 -29.34 -14.47
C ALA A 262 -3.22 -30.38 -15.36
N ILE A 263 -3.16 -30.14 -16.68
CA ILE A 263 -2.43 -31.01 -17.62
C ILE A 263 -0.94 -31.03 -17.29
N LEU A 264 -0.34 -29.87 -17.03
CA LEU A 264 1.08 -29.74 -16.70
C LEU A 264 1.45 -30.47 -15.39
N THR A 265 0.56 -30.40 -14.40
CA THR A 265 0.73 -31.03 -13.08
C THR A 265 0.21 -32.48 -13.01
N ASN A 266 -0.38 -33.00 -14.09
CA ASN A 266 -1.04 -34.30 -14.15
C ASN A 266 -2.14 -34.46 -13.06
N ALA A 267 -2.86 -33.38 -12.78
CA ALA A 267 -4.06 -33.37 -11.95
C ALA A 267 -5.31 -33.67 -12.79
N ASP A 268 -6.33 -34.30 -12.19
CA ASP A 268 -7.64 -34.45 -12.81
C ASP A 268 -8.65 -33.50 -12.14
N VAL A 269 -8.99 -32.43 -12.84
CA VAL A 269 -9.99 -31.43 -12.45
C VAL A 269 -11.17 -31.39 -13.43
N SER A 270 -11.27 -32.38 -14.32
CA SER A 270 -12.18 -32.35 -15.47
C SER A 270 -13.65 -32.27 -15.08
N GLU A 271 -14.00 -32.74 -13.88
CA GLU A 271 -15.37 -32.70 -13.34
C GLU A 271 -15.71 -31.43 -12.55
N ILE A 272 -14.73 -30.58 -12.20
CA ILE A 272 -14.92 -29.46 -11.26
C ILE A 272 -14.36 -28.11 -11.73
N LYS A 273 -13.59 -28.07 -12.83
CA LYS A 273 -12.91 -26.85 -13.32
C LYS A 273 -13.84 -25.69 -13.66
N ASP A 274 -15.06 -25.97 -14.14
CA ASP A 274 -16.04 -24.96 -14.54
C ASP A 274 -16.51 -24.17 -13.30
N GLU A 275 -16.81 -24.90 -12.23
CA GLU A 275 -17.20 -24.34 -10.93
C GLU A 275 -16.03 -23.65 -10.23
N VAL A 276 -14.81 -24.18 -10.32
CA VAL A 276 -13.60 -23.50 -9.79
C VAL A 276 -13.41 -22.15 -10.49
N ALA A 277 -13.51 -22.13 -11.82
CA ALA A 277 -13.41 -20.91 -12.60
C ALA A 277 -14.48 -19.89 -12.20
N LEU A 278 -15.71 -20.33 -11.90
CA LEU A 278 -16.77 -19.47 -11.37
C LEU A 278 -16.40 -18.87 -10.01
N VAL A 279 -15.88 -19.67 -9.08
CA VAL A 279 -15.49 -19.20 -7.74
C VAL A 279 -14.41 -18.12 -7.82
N ILE A 280 -13.35 -18.34 -8.61
CA ILE A 280 -12.27 -17.36 -8.80
C ILE A 280 -12.81 -16.10 -9.49
N ALA A 281 -13.65 -16.26 -10.52
CA ALA A 281 -14.24 -15.13 -11.24
C ALA A 281 -15.12 -14.26 -10.32
N GLU A 282 -15.92 -14.84 -9.43
CA GLU A 282 -16.79 -14.10 -8.51
C GLU A 282 -15.98 -13.21 -7.55
N ALA A 283 -14.86 -13.71 -7.01
CA ALA A 283 -13.95 -12.90 -6.19
C ALA A 283 -13.31 -11.76 -7.00
N ASN A 284 -12.84 -12.06 -8.22
CA ASN A 284 -12.26 -11.05 -9.10
C ASN A 284 -13.27 -9.99 -9.57
N GLN A 285 -14.55 -10.33 -9.70
CA GLN A 285 -15.61 -9.36 -9.97
C GLN A 285 -15.83 -8.39 -8.80
N ARG A 286 -15.57 -8.79 -7.54
CA ARG A 286 -15.65 -7.85 -6.40
C ARG A 286 -14.53 -6.82 -6.48
N ILE A 287 -13.33 -7.21 -6.90
CA ILE A 287 -12.23 -6.28 -7.17
C ILE A 287 -12.65 -5.26 -8.25
N ASP A 288 -13.21 -5.71 -9.37
CA ASP A 288 -13.70 -4.80 -10.42
C ASP A 288 -14.82 -3.87 -9.93
N ASN A 289 -15.72 -4.38 -9.08
CA ASN A 289 -16.78 -3.56 -8.48
C ASN A 289 -16.22 -2.51 -7.51
N ILE A 290 -15.20 -2.83 -6.71
CA ILE A 290 -14.52 -1.89 -5.81
C ILE A 290 -13.88 -0.77 -6.63
N VAL A 291 -13.11 -1.12 -7.68
CA VAL A 291 -12.49 -0.12 -8.58
C VAL A 291 -13.53 0.82 -9.20
N ALA A 292 -14.72 0.30 -9.54
CA ALA A 292 -15.76 1.10 -10.19
C ALA A 292 -16.55 2.02 -9.24
N ASN A 293 -16.54 1.77 -7.92
CA ASN A 293 -17.47 2.40 -6.98
C ASN A 293 -16.83 3.04 -5.73
N SER A 294 -15.57 2.72 -5.42
CA SER A 294 -14.89 3.15 -4.19
C SER A 294 -13.91 4.31 -4.45
N SER A 295 -13.59 5.08 -3.41
CA SER A 295 -12.53 6.10 -3.51
C SER A 295 -11.16 5.44 -3.51
N THR A 296 -10.17 6.09 -4.13
CA THR A 296 -8.77 5.61 -4.17
C THR A 296 -8.22 5.31 -2.78
N ASP A 297 -8.55 6.16 -1.79
CA ASP A 297 -8.10 6.04 -0.40
C ASP A 297 -8.60 4.78 0.31
N SER A 298 -9.63 4.12 -0.21
CA SER A 298 -10.22 2.90 0.36
C SER A 298 -9.82 1.61 -0.35
N LEU A 299 -9.17 1.72 -1.52
CA LEU A 299 -8.93 0.56 -2.41
C LEU A 299 -8.05 -0.50 -1.74
N GLU A 300 -6.97 -0.11 -1.09
CA GLU A 300 -6.06 -1.04 -0.39
C GLU A 300 -6.79 -1.88 0.64
N GLN A 301 -7.61 -1.24 1.47
CA GLN A 301 -8.38 -1.92 2.51
C GLN A 301 -9.47 -2.82 1.93
N GLU A 302 -10.19 -2.34 0.91
CA GLU A 302 -11.27 -3.11 0.29
C GLU A 302 -10.73 -4.32 -0.49
N PHE A 303 -9.59 -4.19 -1.18
CA PHE A 303 -8.90 -5.31 -1.82
C PHE A 303 -8.43 -6.33 -0.77
N ALA A 304 -7.82 -5.86 0.32
CA ALA A 304 -7.39 -6.72 1.41
C ALA A 304 -8.56 -7.52 2.03
N ASN A 305 -9.76 -6.93 2.12
CA ASN A 305 -10.94 -7.65 2.62
C ASN A 305 -11.37 -8.80 1.70
N VAL A 306 -11.25 -8.61 0.39
CA VAL A 306 -11.48 -9.69 -0.59
C VAL A 306 -10.40 -10.75 -0.48
N GLN A 307 -9.12 -10.34 -0.41
CA GLN A 307 -7.98 -11.26 -0.30
C GLN A 307 -7.97 -12.08 1.00
N LYS A 308 -8.40 -11.51 2.12
CA LYS A 308 -8.59 -12.26 3.38
C LYS A 308 -9.54 -13.44 3.22
N VAL A 309 -10.54 -13.36 2.33
CA VAL A 309 -11.44 -14.49 2.04
C VAL A 309 -10.83 -15.39 0.98
N SER A 310 -10.41 -14.81 -0.15
CA SER A 310 -9.98 -15.58 -1.32
C SER A 310 -8.72 -16.38 -1.06
N LEU A 311 -7.76 -15.83 -0.31
CA LEU A 311 -6.46 -16.45 0.00
C LEU A 311 -6.47 -17.33 1.25
N ASP A 312 -7.52 -17.30 2.08
CA ASP A 312 -7.69 -18.18 3.24
C ASP A 312 -8.82 -19.19 2.99
N LYS A 313 -10.05 -18.87 3.43
CA LYS A 313 -11.18 -19.82 3.39
C LYS A 313 -11.44 -20.38 1.99
N THR A 314 -11.49 -19.54 0.95
CA THR A 314 -11.81 -20.02 -0.40
C THR A 314 -10.70 -20.90 -0.95
N THR A 315 -9.44 -20.53 -0.75
CA THR A 315 -8.27 -21.33 -1.12
C THR A 315 -8.28 -22.69 -0.40
N SER A 316 -8.60 -22.71 0.91
CA SER A 316 -8.73 -23.96 1.68
C SER A 316 -9.87 -24.86 1.18
N ASP A 317 -11.01 -24.28 0.81
CA ASP A 317 -12.15 -25.02 0.27
C ASP A 317 -11.82 -25.64 -1.09
N LEU A 318 -11.12 -24.92 -1.96
CA LEU A 318 -10.68 -25.41 -3.26
C LEU A 318 -9.62 -26.52 -3.14
N GLN A 319 -8.68 -26.39 -2.20
CA GLN A 319 -7.75 -27.47 -1.87
C GLN A 319 -8.50 -28.74 -1.42
N GLN A 320 -9.50 -28.60 -0.57
CA GLN A 320 -10.32 -29.73 -0.12
C GLN A 320 -11.15 -30.34 -1.25
N ALA A 321 -11.64 -29.54 -2.20
CA ALA A 321 -12.30 -30.04 -3.40
C ALA A 321 -11.35 -30.83 -4.30
N GLY A 322 -10.14 -30.31 -4.54
CA GLY A 322 -9.10 -31.04 -5.28
C GLY A 322 -8.76 -32.39 -4.64
N ALA A 323 -8.71 -32.43 -3.29
CA ALA A 323 -8.49 -33.66 -2.54
C ALA A 323 -9.71 -34.61 -2.47
N GLY A 324 -10.87 -34.20 -3.01
CA GLY A 324 -12.13 -34.95 -2.94
C GLY A 324 -12.75 -35.01 -1.54
N ASN A 325 -12.34 -34.14 -0.62
CA ASN A 325 -12.83 -34.07 0.76
C ASN A 325 -14.03 -33.14 0.94
N LYS A 326 -14.24 -32.21 0.01
CA LYS A 326 -15.39 -31.31 -0.04
C LYS A 326 -16.01 -31.37 -1.43
N SER A 327 -17.35 -31.38 -1.52
CA SER A 327 -18.01 -31.38 -2.83
C SER A 327 -17.91 -30.01 -3.47
N ILE A 328 -17.80 -29.99 -4.80
CA ILE A 328 -17.68 -28.73 -5.54
C ILE A 328 -18.94 -27.86 -5.40
N GLU A 329 -20.12 -28.47 -5.24
CA GLU A 329 -21.36 -27.74 -5.00
C GLU A 329 -21.36 -26.98 -3.68
N ASP A 330 -20.76 -27.54 -2.62
CA ASP A 330 -20.64 -26.87 -1.32
C ASP A 330 -19.61 -25.73 -1.41
N VAL A 331 -18.50 -25.93 -2.15
CA VAL A 331 -17.52 -24.86 -2.41
C VAL A 331 -18.17 -23.68 -3.12
N VAL A 332 -18.93 -23.93 -4.20
CA VAL A 332 -19.64 -22.87 -4.93
C VAL A 332 -20.65 -22.17 -4.02
N ALA A 333 -21.46 -22.93 -3.26
CA ALA A 333 -22.48 -22.35 -2.39
C ALA A 333 -21.91 -21.46 -1.29
N GLU A 334 -20.72 -21.77 -0.78
CA GLU A 334 -20.07 -21.02 0.30
C GLU A 334 -19.19 -19.87 -0.18
N ASN A 335 -18.70 -19.89 -1.42
CA ASN A 335 -17.68 -18.94 -1.91
C ASN A 335 -18.14 -18.10 -3.12
N THR A 336 -19.45 -18.02 -3.40
CA THR A 336 -20.00 -17.19 -4.49
C THR A 336 -21.22 -16.39 -4.03
N GLY A 337 -21.62 -15.40 -4.84
CA GLY A 337 -22.84 -14.63 -4.59
C GLY A 337 -22.89 -13.98 -3.20
N LEU A 338 -24.05 -14.03 -2.55
CA LEU A 338 -24.25 -13.42 -1.22
C LEU A 338 -23.41 -14.08 -0.12
N ALA A 339 -23.07 -15.36 -0.26
CA ALA A 339 -22.23 -16.04 0.74
C ALA A 339 -20.81 -15.45 0.72
N LEU A 340 -20.27 -15.20 -0.46
CA LEU A 340 -19.00 -14.50 -0.62
C LEU A 340 -19.08 -13.07 -0.07
N ASP A 341 -20.15 -12.34 -0.38
CA ASP A 341 -20.35 -10.98 0.12
C ASP A 341 -20.41 -10.93 1.67
N ASP A 342 -21.10 -11.90 2.29
CA ASP A 342 -21.17 -12.04 3.75
C ASP A 342 -19.81 -12.39 4.37
N LEU A 343 -19.01 -13.23 3.69
CA LEU A 343 -17.64 -13.54 4.12
C LEU A 343 -16.75 -12.30 4.06
N ILE A 344 -16.80 -11.53 2.96
CA ILE A 344 -16.00 -10.30 2.79
C ILE A 344 -16.45 -9.24 3.80
N ALA A 345 -17.75 -9.08 4.03
CA ALA A 345 -18.25 -8.20 5.09
C ALA A 345 -17.81 -8.68 6.49
N GLY A 346 -17.64 -9.99 6.66
CA GLY A 346 -17.19 -10.65 7.88
C GLY A 346 -15.67 -10.64 8.10
N THR A 347 -14.84 -10.39 7.08
CA THR A 347 -13.37 -10.19 7.24
C THR A 347 -13.03 -8.85 7.87
N GLY A 348 -14.05 -8.04 8.13
CA GLY A 348 -13.97 -6.88 9.01
C GLY A 348 -13.52 -7.23 10.43
N THR A 349 -12.22 -7.46 10.65
CA THR A 349 -11.50 -6.54 11.56
C THR A 349 -11.71 -5.16 10.96
N PRO A 350 -12.08 -4.13 11.73
CA PRO A 350 -12.55 -2.88 11.16
C PRO A 350 -11.56 -2.47 10.06
N SER A 351 -12.01 -1.72 9.04
CA SER A 351 -11.11 -0.73 8.45
C SER A 351 -10.15 -0.28 9.55
N GLU A 352 -8.86 -0.02 9.37
CA GLU A 352 -8.34 1.10 10.17
C GLU A 352 -9.43 2.17 9.94
N PRO A 353 -10.33 2.42 10.92
CA PRO A 353 -11.41 3.36 10.66
C PRO A 353 -10.61 4.52 10.18
N ASN A 354 -10.92 5.08 9.00
CA ASN A 354 -10.34 6.37 8.71
C ASN A 354 -10.62 7.14 9.99
N PRO A 355 -9.58 7.38 10.82
CA PRO A 355 -9.86 7.60 12.22
C PRO A 355 -10.58 8.93 12.28
N ILE A 356 -10.42 9.75 11.24
CA ILE A 356 -11.19 10.91 10.87
C ILE A 356 -12.55 10.52 10.29
N PHE A 357 -13.62 10.92 10.95
CA PHE A 357 -15.00 10.68 10.53
C PHE A 357 -15.90 11.88 10.85
N THR A 358 -17.13 11.83 10.32
CA THR A 358 -18.22 12.69 10.79
C THR A 358 -19.33 11.87 11.40
N GLU A 359 -19.93 12.37 12.47
CA GLU A 359 -21.13 11.77 13.07
C GLU A 359 -22.21 12.81 13.32
N ASN A 360 -23.47 12.44 13.07
CA ASN A 360 -24.60 13.29 13.43
C ASN A 360 -24.98 13.09 14.90
N VAL A 361 -24.64 14.07 15.75
CA VAL A 361 -24.95 14.08 17.17
C VAL A 361 -26.04 15.11 17.43
N ASN A 362 -27.26 14.65 17.75
CA ASN A 362 -28.42 15.50 18.05
C ASN A 362 -28.76 16.54 16.95
N GLY A 363 -28.53 16.22 15.68
CA GLY A 363 -28.82 17.11 14.55
C GLY A 363 -27.65 18.02 14.14
N THR A 364 -26.50 17.92 14.81
CA THR A 364 -25.24 18.57 14.45
C THR A 364 -24.30 17.55 13.84
N THR A 365 -23.63 17.89 12.74
CA THR A 365 -22.53 17.08 12.21
C THR A 365 -21.27 17.42 13.02
N VAL A 366 -20.54 16.39 13.47
CA VAL A 366 -19.33 16.55 14.29
C VAL A 366 -18.19 15.85 13.58
N GLU A 367 -17.10 16.57 13.36
CA GLU A 367 -15.83 16.05 12.84
C GLU A 367 -14.98 15.54 14.00
N ALA A 368 -14.52 14.29 13.94
CA ALA A 368 -13.78 13.66 15.02
C ALA A 368 -12.67 12.76 14.49
N ILE A 369 -11.67 12.50 15.34
CA ILE A 369 -10.65 11.46 15.15
C ILE A 369 -10.83 10.38 16.23
N ASP A 370 -11.19 9.17 15.85
CA ASP A 370 -11.30 7.99 16.69
C ASP A 370 -9.97 7.21 16.73
N LEU A 371 -9.27 7.34 17.85
CA LEU A 371 -8.03 6.62 18.13
C LEU A 371 -8.29 5.42 19.05
N THR A 372 -9.54 4.98 19.23
CA THR A 372 -9.87 3.88 20.16
C THR A 372 -9.41 2.51 19.68
N GLY A 373 -9.17 2.35 18.37
CA GLY A 373 -8.67 1.11 17.74
C GLY A 373 -7.17 0.86 17.90
N PHE A 374 -6.38 1.87 18.27
CA PHE A 374 -4.92 1.78 18.32
C PHE A 374 -4.46 1.03 19.58
N ALA A 375 -3.63 0.00 19.38
CA ALA A 375 -3.12 -0.87 20.45
C ALA A 375 -1.85 -0.36 21.15
N THR A 376 -1.31 0.78 20.70
CA THR A 376 -0.14 1.46 21.28
C THR A 376 -0.53 2.34 22.48
N ASP A 377 0.44 2.88 23.23
CA ASP A 377 0.14 3.87 24.29
C ASP A 377 -0.15 5.27 23.68
N LYS A 378 0.52 5.58 22.58
CA LYS A 378 0.42 6.84 21.84
C LYS A 378 0.48 6.59 20.34
N VAL A 379 -0.18 7.47 19.60
CA VAL A 379 -0.21 7.52 18.14
C VAL A 379 0.48 8.80 17.68
N THR A 380 1.28 8.71 16.63
CA THR A 380 1.92 9.87 15.99
C THR A 380 1.04 10.33 14.83
N VAL A 381 0.66 11.60 14.85
CA VAL A 381 -0.17 12.23 13.82
C VAL A 381 0.68 13.27 13.11
N ASP A 382 1.02 12.99 11.85
CA ASP A 382 1.67 13.95 10.98
C ASP A 382 0.62 14.78 10.25
N TYR A 383 0.84 16.08 10.13
CA TYR A 383 -0.12 17.00 9.57
C TYR A 383 0.52 18.11 8.74
N THR A 384 -0.27 18.65 7.82
CA THR A 384 0.01 19.86 7.07
C THR A 384 -1.08 20.89 7.37
N ILE A 385 -0.68 22.09 7.79
CA ILE A 385 -1.56 23.20 8.10
C ILE A 385 -1.34 24.34 7.11
N SER A 386 -2.41 24.92 6.59
CA SER A 386 -2.40 26.18 5.84
C SER A 386 -3.38 27.18 6.42
N ARG A 387 -3.13 28.46 6.13
CA ARG A 387 -3.93 29.56 6.66
C ARG A 387 -4.05 30.71 5.65
N GLU A 388 -5.28 31.13 5.38
CA GLU A 388 -5.63 32.32 4.60
C GLU A 388 -6.79 33.01 5.32
N ALA A 389 -6.53 33.92 6.28
CA ALA A 389 -7.62 34.47 7.11
C ALA A 389 -7.41 35.90 7.61
N ASP A 390 -8.50 36.53 8.02
CA ASP A 390 -8.49 37.87 8.61
C ASP A 390 -8.10 37.87 10.12
N PHE A 391 -8.39 36.80 10.88
CA PHE A 391 -8.11 36.73 12.33
C PHE A 391 -6.92 35.86 12.69
N ASN A 392 -6.18 36.18 13.77
CA ASN A 392 -5.09 35.32 14.23
C ASN A 392 -5.63 34.17 15.07
N ASN A 393 -5.88 33.04 14.42
CA ASN A 393 -6.58 31.91 15.03
C ASN A 393 -5.62 30.88 15.64
N GLN A 394 -6.11 30.17 16.67
CA GLN A 394 -5.49 28.97 17.20
C GLN A 394 -6.46 27.80 17.10
N VAL A 395 -6.06 26.73 16.42
CA VAL A 395 -6.81 25.46 16.44
C VAL A 395 -6.19 24.53 17.47
N TYR A 396 -7.07 23.81 18.17
CA TYR A 396 -6.69 22.72 19.04
C TYR A 396 -7.59 21.52 18.78
N PHE A 397 -7.06 20.33 19.03
CA PHE A 397 -7.87 19.15 19.28
C PHE A 397 -8.02 18.95 20.79
N TYR A 398 -9.14 18.41 21.24
CA TYR A 398 -9.34 18.04 22.64
C TYR A 398 -10.01 16.68 22.74
N LYS A 399 -9.70 15.96 23.82
CA LYS A 399 -10.26 14.63 24.07
C LYS A 399 -11.67 14.73 24.64
N VAL A 400 -12.55 13.85 24.17
CA VAL A 400 -13.91 13.65 24.72
C VAL A 400 -14.01 12.26 25.34
N ASP A 401 -14.96 12.10 26.27
CA ASP A 401 -15.23 10.82 26.94
C ASP A 401 -15.89 9.82 25.97
N ASP A 402 -16.73 10.32 25.06
CA ASP A 402 -17.38 9.58 23.97
C ASP A 402 -17.81 10.55 22.85
N ILE A 403 -18.31 10.01 21.73
CA ILE A 403 -18.69 10.82 20.57
C ILE A 403 -19.87 11.78 20.83
N THR A 404 -20.61 11.62 21.93
CA THR A 404 -21.64 12.60 22.33
C THR A 404 -21.05 13.91 22.84
N GLY A 405 -19.72 13.96 23.02
CA GLY A 405 -18.94 15.16 23.27
C GLY A 405 -18.73 15.48 24.74
N SER A 406 -19.17 14.64 25.67
CA SER A 406 -18.94 14.92 27.09
C SER A 406 -17.45 14.98 27.44
N VAL A 407 -17.06 15.87 28.36
CA VAL A 407 -15.66 16.02 28.80
C VAL A 407 -15.61 15.94 30.32
N GLY A 408 -14.99 14.89 30.86
CA GLY A 408 -14.92 14.67 32.30
C GLY A 408 -16.30 14.55 32.96
N GLY A 409 -17.28 14.01 32.23
CA GLY A 409 -18.68 13.88 32.64
C GLY A 409 -19.53 15.14 32.54
N VAL A 410 -19.01 16.25 31.98
CA VAL A 410 -19.80 17.46 31.68
C VAL A 410 -20.35 17.36 30.27
N ALA A 411 -21.67 17.38 30.11
CA ALA A 411 -22.29 17.25 28.79
C ALA A 411 -22.21 18.55 27.97
N VAL A 412 -22.25 18.42 26.64
CA VAL A 412 -22.30 19.55 25.71
C VAL A 412 -23.44 20.51 26.09
N GLY A 413 -23.13 21.81 26.18
CA GLY A 413 -24.09 22.86 26.53
C GLY A 413 -24.34 23.03 28.04
N GLU A 414 -23.78 22.17 28.90
CA GLU A 414 -23.85 22.37 30.35
C GLU A 414 -22.88 23.47 30.83
N SER A 415 -23.22 24.08 31.96
CA SER A 415 -22.35 25.08 32.59
C SER A 415 -21.02 24.45 32.97
N GLY A 416 -19.93 25.02 32.44
CA GLY A 416 -18.57 24.53 32.68
C GLY A 416 -17.98 23.71 31.52
N TYR A 417 -18.75 23.41 30.47
CA TYR A 417 -18.26 22.66 29.31
C TYR A 417 -17.03 23.31 28.65
N LEU A 418 -17.10 24.62 28.35
CA LEU A 418 -15.96 25.40 27.80
C LEU A 418 -14.69 25.19 28.62
N GLN A 419 -14.79 25.30 29.95
CA GLN A 419 -13.65 25.16 30.84
C GLN A 419 -13.13 23.72 30.89
N ALA A 420 -14.01 22.71 30.79
CA ALA A 420 -13.62 21.31 30.72
C ALA A 420 -12.87 21.00 29.42
N ALA A 421 -13.40 21.44 28.28
CA ALA A 421 -12.78 21.25 26.96
C ALA A 421 -11.41 21.94 26.85
N LEU A 422 -11.31 23.21 27.25
CA LEU A 422 -10.04 23.96 27.22
C LEU A 422 -8.96 23.40 28.17
N ASN A 423 -9.35 22.63 29.18
CA ASN A 423 -8.42 21.94 30.08
C ASN A 423 -7.97 20.57 29.55
N ASN A 424 -8.62 20.04 28.51
CA ASN A 424 -8.37 18.71 27.93
C ASN A 424 -7.78 18.79 26.50
N LEU A 425 -7.13 19.91 26.18
CA LEU A 425 -6.52 20.15 24.88
C LEU A 425 -5.27 19.30 24.67
N ILE A 426 -5.07 18.92 23.41
CA ILE A 426 -3.87 18.27 22.90
C ILE A 426 -2.89 19.37 22.50
N SER A 427 -1.61 19.16 22.82
CA SER A 427 -0.51 20.05 22.43
C SER A 427 0.30 19.40 21.32
N PRO A 428 0.82 20.15 20.33
CA PRO A 428 0.92 21.61 20.29
C PRO A 428 -0.34 22.32 19.81
N VAL A 429 -0.32 23.66 19.82
CA VAL A 429 -1.31 24.49 19.12
C VAL A 429 -1.11 24.35 17.61
N PHE A 430 -2.21 24.31 16.86
CA PHE A 430 -2.22 24.29 15.41
C PHE A 430 -2.46 25.72 14.89
N SER A 431 -1.40 26.35 14.40
CA SER A 431 -1.44 27.68 13.82
C SER A 431 -0.22 27.89 12.92
N THR A 432 -0.35 28.67 11.87
CA THR A 432 0.77 29.16 11.04
C THR A 432 0.56 30.65 10.73
N SER A 433 1.56 31.32 10.15
CA SER A 433 1.39 32.69 9.67
C SER A 433 0.40 32.76 8.51
N ASP A 434 -0.18 33.92 8.30
CA ASP A 434 -1.06 34.17 7.15
C ASP A 434 -0.35 33.92 5.81
N ASP A 435 -1.09 33.43 4.81
CA ASP A 435 -0.59 33.02 3.49
C ASP A 435 0.57 31.99 3.56
N ASN A 436 0.53 31.08 4.53
CA ASN A 436 1.58 30.09 4.73
C ASN A 436 1.06 28.66 4.86
N THR A 437 1.94 27.70 4.56
CA THR A 437 1.73 26.27 4.76
C THR A 437 2.91 25.70 5.54
N GLU A 438 2.64 24.95 6.60
CA GLU A 438 3.65 24.27 7.41
C GLU A 438 3.25 22.82 7.66
N SER A 439 4.23 21.95 7.88
CA SER A 439 3.98 20.58 8.33
C SER A 439 4.53 20.37 9.73
N GLY A 440 3.89 19.49 10.49
CA GLY A 440 4.25 19.17 11.86
C GLY A 440 3.86 17.74 12.23
N SER A 441 4.15 17.39 13.49
CA SER A 441 3.82 16.09 14.05
C SER A 441 3.44 16.24 15.51
N VAL A 442 2.45 15.46 15.96
CA VAL A 442 1.96 15.45 17.33
C VAL A 442 1.77 14.02 17.84
N GLN A 443 2.06 13.78 19.12
CA GLN A 443 1.72 12.52 19.76
C GLN A 443 0.43 12.64 20.57
N ILE A 444 -0.53 11.79 20.26
CA ILE A 444 -1.84 11.73 20.93
C ILE A 444 -1.95 10.40 21.67
N ASP A 445 -2.57 10.39 22.85
CA ASP A 445 -2.81 9.15 23.58
C ASP A 445 -3.77 8.25 22.77
N ALA A 446 -3.38 7.00 22.54
CA ALA A 446 -4.28 6.01 21.94
C ALA A 446 -5.49 5.76 22.86
N GLY A 447 -6.54 5.13 22.33
CA GLY A 447 -7.74 4.85 23.12
C GLY A 447 -8.66 6.07 23.30
N SER A 448 -8.51 7.13 22.51
CA SER A 448 -9.26 8.39 22.67
C SER A 448 -10.05 8.78 21.44
N ILE A 449 -11.18 9.48 21.64
CA ILE A 449 -11.83 10.26 20.60
C ILE A 449 -11.42 11.71 20.79
N VAL A 450 -10.97 12.36 19.73
CA VAL A 450 -10.52 13.76 19.76
C VAL A 450 -11.26 14.57 18.72
N VAL A 451 -11.58 15.82 19.06
CA VAL A 451 -12.40 16.71 18.23
C VAL A 451 -11.75 18.09 18.15
N PRO A 452 -11.87 18.79 17.02
CA PRO A 452 -11.28 20.11 16.86
C PRO A 452 -12.10 21.22 17.53
N LEU A 453 -11.42 22.32 17.84
CA LEU A 453 -11.99 23.63 18.12
C LEU A 453 -11.11 24.72 17.53
N ILE A 454 -11.70 25.89 17.29
CA ILE A 454 -10.97 27.09 16.88
C ILE A 454 -11.19 28.20 17.91
N ILE A 455 -10.10 28.81 18.35
CA ILE A 455 -10.09 30.07 19.10
C ILE A 455 -9.87 31.19 18.09
N ALA A 456 -10.88 32.01 17.87
CA ALA A 456 -10.86 33.07 16.87
C ALA A 456 -10.23 34.36 17.44
N ASP A 457 -9.31 34.96 16.68
CA ASP A 457 -8.57 36.20 17.01
C ASP A 457 -8.02 36.25 18.45
N GLY A 458 -7.42 35.16 18.92
CA GLY A 458 -6.95 35.09 20.29
C GLY A 458 -6.18 33.82 20.64
N ASP A 459 -5.76 33.76 21.90
CA ASP A 459 -5.03 32.61 22.46
C ASP A 459 -5.82 31.86 23.54
N LEU A 460 -5.28 30.71 23.96
CA LEU A 460 -5.85 29.90 25.03
C LEU A 460 -6.08 30.68 26.34
N THR A 461 -5.22 31.64 26.68
CA THR A 461 -5.38 32.45 27.89
C THR A 461 -6.60 33.37 27.77
N GLN A 462 -6.81 33.96 26.60
CA GLN A 462 -7.98 34.80 26.33
C GLN A 462 -9.27 33.96 26.31
N ALA A 463 -9.23 32.76 25.72
CA ALA A 463 -10.37 31.83 25.72
C ALA A 463 -10.77 31.42 27.15
N LEU A 464 -9.79 31.05 27.99
CA LEU A 464 -10.02 30.70 29.41
C LEU A 464 -10.61 31.86 30.23
N ASN A 465 -10.29 33.10 29.87
CA ASN A 465 -10.83 34.31 30.51
C ASN A 465 -12.16 34.78 29.90
N GLY A 466 -12.67 34.11 28.86
CA GLY A 466 -13.89 34.49 28.14
C GLY A 466 -13.75 35.80 27.35
N THR A 467 -12.53 36.11 26.88
CA THR A 467 -12.23 37.32 26.09
C THR A 467 -11.87 37.01 24.63
N ALA A 468 -11.83 35.74 24.24
CA ALA A 468 -11.76 35.28 22.86
C ALA A 468 -12.93 34.33 22.59
N GLU A 469 -13.45 34.35 21.37
CA GLU A 469 -14.52 33.46 20.94
C GLU A 469 -13.95 32.06 20.65
N VAL A 470 -14.71 31.03 21.00
CA VAL A 470 -14.34 29.63 20.75
C VAL A 470 -15.49 28.97 20.02
N TYR A 471 -15.21 28.44 18.83
CA TYR A 471 -16.18 27.66 18.06
C TYR A 471 -15.79 26.18 18.15
N PHE A 472 -16.78 25.37 18.50
CA PHE A 472 -16.70 23.91 18.62
C PHE A 472 -17.46 23.24 17.48
N SER A 473 -17.03 22.04 17.08
CA SER A 473 -17.82 21.13 16.21
C SER A 473 -19.17 20.78 16.85
N TYR A 474 -19.23 20.69 18.18
CA TYR A 474 -20.50 20.56 18.89
C TYR A 474 -21.20 21.92 19.01
N LEU A 475 -22.09 22.25 18.06
CA LEU A 475 -22.84 23.51 18.05
C LEU A 475 -23.54 23.86 19.37
N GLY A 476 -23.97 22.87 20.16
CA GLY A 476 -24.56 23.09 21.48
C GLY A 476 -23.61 23.73 22.52
N ALA A 477 -22.30 23.71 22.27
CA ALA A 477 -21.28 24.38 23.08
C ALA A 477 -21.03 25.83 22.65
N ASN A 478 -21.49 26.26 21.47
CA ASN A 478 -21.31 27.61 20.94
C ASN A 478 -22.36 28.54 21.59
N THR A 479 -21.98 29.22 22.68
CA THR A 479 -22.92 30.01 23.51
C THR A 479 -23.09 31.47 23.08
N ASN A 480 -22.42 31.88 22.00
CA ASN A 480 -22.38 33.25 21.48
C ASN A 480 -23.58 33.65 20.59
N ASN A 481 -24.62 32.81 20.53
CA ASN A 481 -25.75 32.90 19.58
C ASN A 481 -25.36 32.73 18.12
N ASP A 482 -24.15 32.23 17.86
CA ASP A 482 -23.76 31.75 16.56
C ASP A 482 -24.18 30.28 16.42
N ASN A 483 -25.02 30.02 15.44
CA ASN A 483 -25.47 28.66 15.12
C ASN A 483 -24.83 28.14 13.82
N PHE A 484 -23.86 28.87 13.26
CA PHE A 484 -23.09 28.41 12.13
C PHE A 484 -22.10 27.33 12.57
N ASP A 485 -21.85 26.37 11.68
CA ASP A 485 -20.87 25.32 11.91
C ASP A 485 -19.54 25.74 11.31
N HIS A 486 -18.64 26.16 12.18
CA HIS A 486 -17.35 26.76 11.82
C HIS A 486 -16.30 25.72 11.44
N ILE A 487 -16.60 24.43 11.57
CA ILE A 487 -15.65 23.36 11.33
C ILE A 487 -16.30 22.37 10.38
N LYS A 488 -15.52 21.84 9.43
CA LYS A 488 -16.03 20.85 8.49
C LYS A 488 -14.90 19.97 7.96
N LEU A 489 -15.20 18.72 7.62
CA LEU A 489 -14.35 17.95 6.73
C LEU A 489 -14.54 18.42 5.28
N LEU A 490 -13.43 18.85 4.66
CA LEU A 490 -13.35 19.21 3.25
C LEU A 490 -13.10 17.98 2.37
N ASP A 491 -12.43 16.97 2.94
CA ASP A 491 -12.15 15.67 2.33
C ASP A 491 -11.99 14.60 3.44
N SER A 492 -11.63 13.36 3.05
CA SER A 492 -11.43 12.20 3.93
C SER A 492 -10.50 12.47 5.12
N ASN A 493 -9.50 13.33 4.97
CA ASN A 493 -8.48 13.62 6.00
C ASN A 493 -8.22 15.11 6.26
N THR A 494 -9.10 15.99 5.79
CA THR A 494 -8.84 17.44 5.78
C THR A 494 -9.93 18.21 6.52
N PHE A 495 -9.56 18.88 7.61
CA PHE A 495 -10.41 19.78 8.38
C PHE A 495 -10.28 21.21 7.87
N GLY A 496 -11.40 21.85 7.55
CA GLY A 496 -11.49 23.27 7.22
C GLY A 496 -12.19 24.05 8.33
N PHE A 497 -11.81 25.30 8.49
CA PHE A 497 -12.26 26.16 9.58
C PHE A 497 -12.70 27.54 9.07
N GLU A 498 -13.69 28.13 9.74
CA GLU A 498 -14.15 29.52 9.56
C GLU A 498 -13.95 30.32 10.84
N ASP A 499 -13.39 31.53 10.75
CA ASP A 499 -13.01 32.35 11.91
C ASP A 499 -13.96 33.51 12.23
N LEU A 500 -14.71 33.99 11.23
CA LEU A 500 -15.62 35.12 11.36
C LEU A 500 -17.02 34.71 11.83
N PRO A 501 -17.69 35.52 12.67
CA PRO A 501 -19.05 35.22 13.14
C PRO A 501 -20.05 34.94 12.00
N ASN A 502 -20.87 33.90 12.18
CA ASN A 502 -21.84 33.34 11.24
C ASN A 502 -21.21 32.72 9.98
N GLY A 503 -19.93 32.37 10.08
CA GLY A 503 -19.15 31.69 9.05
C GLY A 503 -18.71 32.57 7.91
N GLY A 504 -18.25 33.80 8.18
CA GLY A 504 -17.55 34.63 7.18
C GLY A 504 -18.07 34.54 5.73
N ASP A 505 -17.18 34.12 4.84
CA ASP A 505 -17.38 33.91 3.41
C ASP A 505 -17.56 32.43 3.00
N LYS A 506 -17.39 31.48 3.92
CA LYS A 506 -17.84 30.06 3.80
C LYS A 506 -17.01 29.21 2.85
N ASP A 507 -15.74 29.52 2.67
CA ASP A 507 -14.81 28.70 1.89
C ASP A 507 -13.94 27.76 2.76
N PHE A 508 -13.98 27.92 4.09
CA PHE A 508 -13.32 27.10 5.11
C PHE A 508 -11.79 27.02 4.97
N ASN A 509 -11.16 28.05 4.37
CA ASN A 509 -9.71 28.13 4.21
C ASN A 509 -9.01 29.00 5.28
N ASP A 510 -9.76 29.63 6.19
CA ASP A 510 -9.21 30.47 7.27
C ASP A 510 -8.14 29.71 8.08
N ILE A 511 -8.41 28.43 8.35
CA ILE A 511 -7.39 27.42 8.63
C ILE A 511 -7.79 26.14 7.88
N VAL A 512 -6.81 25.43 7.34
CA VAL A 512 -6.98 24.06 6.83
C VAL A 512 -5.93 23.17 7.50
N ILE A 513 -6.35 22.04 8.06
CA ILE A 513 -5.46 21.02 8.61
C ILE A 513 -5.73 19.71 7.87
N LYS A 514 -4.77 19.30 7.06
CA LYS A 514 -4.72 17.97 6.47
C LYS A 514 -3.93 17.04 7.39
N ILE A 515 -4.52 15.90 7.72
CA ILE A 515 -3.81 14.82 8.41
C ILE A 515 -3.12 13.96 7.36
N ASP A 516 -1.80 13.94 7.38
CA ASP A 516 -0.98 13.25 6.39
C ASP A 516 -0.77 11.77 6.75
N SER A 517 -0.65 11.46 8.03
CA SER A 517 -0.54 10.08 8.53
C SER A 517 -0.96 9.96 10.00
N ILE A 518 -1.35 8.76 10.41
CA ILE A 518 -1.63 8.38 11.80
C ILE A 518 -0.98 7.00 12.00
N VAL A 519 0.09 6.93 12.82
CA VAL A 519 0.93 5.74 13.01
C VAL A 519 1.24 5.38 14.45
#